data_AF-A0A822CAE0-F1
#
_entry.id   AF-A0A822CAE0-F1
#
_cell.length_a   1.000
_cell.length_b   1.000
_cell.length_c   1.000
_cell.angle_alpha   90.00
_cell.angle_beta   90.00
_cell.angle_gamma   90.00
#
_symmetry.space_group_name_H-M   'P 1'
#
loop_
_entity.id
_entity.type
_entity.pdbx_description
1 polymer ?
#
loop_
_entity_poly.entity_id
_entity_poly.type
_entity_poly.pdbx_seq_one_letter_code
_entity_poly.pdbx_strand_id
1 'polypeptide(L)'
;MCLIEPISTRLNYYLRSYSTAIDIVKSSKADNLKVMLDSFHLQRLHGNLTERVQEMIPFVGHVQISQTPKRNCPMSDDGEVNHR
;
A
#
# COMPACT_ATOMS: atom_id res chain seq x y z
N MET A 1 10.25 -4.02 -14.72
CA MET A 1 9.65 -3.12 -13.72
C MET A 1 9.91 -3.71 -12.35
N CYS A 2 10.38 -2.91 -11.40
CA CYS A 2 10.68 -3.33 -10.03
C CYS A 2 9.67 -2.66 -9.07
N LEU A 3 9.24 -3.39 -8.03
CA LEU A 3 8.26 -2.92 -7.06
C LEU A 3 8.81 -3.03 -5.63
N ILE A 4 8.51 -2.04 -4.80
CA ILE A 4 8.71 -2.08 -3.36
C ILE A 4 7.37 -1.94 -2.63
N GLU A 5 7.22 -2.62 -1.50
CA GLU A 5 5.96 -2.73 -0.78
C GLU A 5 6.15 -2.47 0.72
N PRO A 6 5.41 -1.51 1.31
CA PRO A 6 5.33 -1.37 2.76
C PRO A 6 4.49 -2.48 3.41
N ILE A 7 5.03 -3.18 4.41
CA ILE A 7 4.35 -4.33 5.05
C ILE A 7 3.94 -4.02 6.50
N SER A 8 2.64 -4.10 6.79
CA SER A 8 2.10 -3.80 8.13
C SER A 8 2.26 -4.92 9.17
N THR A 9 2.37 -6.18 8.74
CA THR A 9 2.27 -7.38 9.60
C THR A 9 3.56 -7.76 10.35
N ARG A 10 4.71 -7.19 9.98
CA ARG A 10 6.02 -7.53 10.56
C ARG A 10 6.69 -6.32 11.18
N LEU A 11 6.77 -6.26 12.50
CA LEU A 11 7.27 -5.10 13.26
C LEU A 11 8.67 -4.63 12.83
N ASN A 12 9.58 -5.56 12.56
CA ASN A 12 10.98 -5.27 12.21
C ASN A 12 11.24 -5.28 10.69
N TYR A 13 10.19 -5.16 9.88
CA TYR A 13 10.37 -5.03 8.43
C TYR A 13 10.87 -3.63 8.09
N TYR A 14 11.82 -3.53 7.15
CA TYR A 14 12.47 -2.26 6.82
C TYR A 14 11.47 -1.23 6.29
N LEU A 15 10.67 -1.62 5.30
CA LEU A 15 9.72 -0.72 4.65
C LEU A 15 8.34 -0.86 5.31
N ARG A 16 8.02 0.03 6.25
CA ARG A 16 6.73 0.06 6.97
C ARG A 16 5.98 1.38 6.83
N SER A 17 6.40 2.23 5.90
CA SER A 17 5.72 3.48 5.59
C SER A 17 5.64 3.71 4.09
N TYR A 18 4.45 4.09 3.64
CA TYR A 18 4.21 4.49 2.25
C TYR A 18 4.88 5.81 1.91
N SER A 19 5.01 6.75 2.86
CA SER A 19 5.78 7.97 2.64
C SER A 19 7.25 7.65 2.35
N THR A 20 7.86 6.79 3.17
CA THR A 20 9.24 6.34 2.96
C THR A 20 9.40 5.59 1.64
N ALA A 21 8.43 4.78 1.22
CA ALA A 21 8.48 4.11 -0.08
C ALA A 21 8.50 5.12 -1.24
N ILE A 22 7.69 6.16 -1.16
CA ILE A 22 7.66 7.23 -2.16
C ILE A 22 8.96 8.02 -2.17
N ASP A 23 9.53 8.31 -1.00
CA ASP A 23 10.83 8.98 -0.89
C ASP A 23 11.96 8.15 -1.52
N ILE A 24 11.93 6.81 -1.34
CA ILE A 24 12.87 5.88 -2.00
C ILE A 24 12.68 5.93 -3.52
N VAL A 25 11.44 5.84 -4.02
CA VAL A 25 11.17 5.93 -5.47
C VAL A 25 11.70 7.24 -6.04
N LYS A 26 11.39 8.38 -5.42
CA LYS A 26 11.85 9.71 -5.86
C LYS A 26 13.36 9.86 -5.83
N SER A 27 14.02 9.39 -4.77
CA SER A 27 15.46 9.51 -4.59
C SER A 27 16.28 8.55 -5.46
N SER A 28 15.71 7.39 -5.82
CA SER A 28 16.39 6.38 -6.65
C SER A 28 16.73 6.86 -8.07
N LYS A 29 15.98 7.83 -8.61
CA LYS A 29 16.03 8.28 -10.01
C LYS A 29 15.90 7.14 -11.03
N ALA A 30 15.33 6.01 -10.63
CA ALA A 30 15.11 4.86 -11.48
C ALA A 30 13.68 4.89 -12.02
N ASP A 31 13.52 5.14 -13.33
CA ASP A 31 12.20 5.27 -13.96
C ASP A 31 11.36 3.98 -13.89
N ASN A 32 12.01 2.84 -13.66
CA ASN A 32 11.39 1.52 -13.59
C ASN A 32 11.08 1.04 -12.15
N LEU A 33 11.33 1.86 -11.13
CA LEU A 33 11.01 1.57 -9.73
C LEU A 33 9.69 2.23 -9.33
N LYS A 34 8.74 1.44 -8.83
CA LYS A 34 7.41 1.91 -8.40
C LYS A 34 7.01 1.30 -7.06
N VAL A 35 5.97 1.86 -6.44
CA VAL A 35 5.37 1.33 -5.20
C VAL A 35 4.29 0.29 -5.55
N MET A 36 4.26 -0.80 -4.81
CA MET A 36 3.11 -1.70 -4.74
C MET A 36 2.17 -1.20 -3.64
N LEU A 37 0.93 -0.88 -4.02
CA LEU A 37 -0.11 -0.43 -3.08
C LEU A 37 -0.98 -1.62 -2.68
N ASP A 38 -0.74 -2.15 -1.48
CA ASP A 38 -1.64 -3.12 -0.84
C ASP A 38 -2.60 -2.35 0.10
N SER A 39 -3.90 -2.38 -0.22
CA SER A 39 -4.96 -1.71 0.55
C SER A 39 -4.99 -2.15 2.02
N PHE A 40 -4.67 -3.41 2.30
CA PHE A 40 -4.65 -3.96 3.65
C PHE A 40 -3.48 -3.39 4.46
N HIS A 41 -2.30 -3.30 3.86
CA HIS A 41 -1.16 -2.68 4.52
C HIS A 41 -1.34 -1.17 4.68
N LEU A 42 -1.93 -0.50 3.69
CA LEU A 42 -2.21 0.93 3.75
C LEU A 42 -3.23 1.26 4.86
N GLN A 43 -4.35 0.55 4.93
CA GLN A 43 -5.36 0.75 5.97
C GLN A 43 -4.78 0.55 7.37
N ARG A 44 -3.99 -0.52 7.57
CA ARG A 44 -3.42 -0.82 8.89
C ARG A 44 -2.27 0.10 9.33
N LEU A 45 -1.55 0.72 8.39
CA LEU A 45 -0.42 1.61 8.70
C LEU A 45 -0.83 3.08 8.79
N HIS A 46 -1.76 3.52 7.94
CA HIS A 46 -2.08 4.95 7.76
C HIS A 46 -3.57 5.25 7.85
N GLY A 47 -4.44 4.33 7.45
CA GLY A 47 -5.86 4.62 7.24
C GLY A 47 -6.07 5.66 6.14
N ASN A 48 -7.21 6.37 6.20
CA ASN A 48 -7.59 7.45 5.26
C ASN A 48 -7.34 7.07 3.77
N LEU A 49 -7.85 5.90 3.37
CA LEU A 49 -7.55 5.29 2.07
C LEU A 49 -7.82 6.21 0.89
N THR A 50 -8.95 6.94 0.89
CA THR A 50 -9.37 7.79 -0.23
C THR A 50 -8.31 8.83 -0.57
N GLU A 51 -7.89 9.63 0.41
CA GLU A 51 -6.90 10.70 0.20
C GLU A 51 -5.52 10.09 -0.12
N ARG A 52 -5.12 9.05 0.61
CA ARG A 52 -3.81 8.42 0.42
C ARG A 52 -3.67 7.77 -0.96
N VAL A 53 -4.69 7.07 -1.45
CA VAL A 53 -4.64 6.47 -2.79
C VAL A 53 -4.50 7.57 -3.84
N GLN A 54 -5.25 8.68 -3.72
CA GLN A 54 -5.16 9.80 -4.65
C GLN A 54 -3.76 10.43 -4.69
N GLU A 55 -3.14 10.64 -3.53
CA GLU A 55 -1.78 11.19 -3.43
C GLU A 55 -0.71 10.26 -4.03
N MET A 56 -0.89 8.95 -3.86
CA MET A 56 0.14 7.97 -4.17
C MET A 56 0.05 7.42 -5.59
N ILE A 57 -1.11 7.52 -6.25
CA ILE A 57 -1.34 6.93 -7.58
C ILE A 57 -0.24 7.22 -8.63
N PRO A 58 0.43 8.40 -8.67
CA PRO A 58 1.48 8.66 -9.66
C PRO A 58 2.74 7.78 -9.49
N PHE A 59 2.93 7.23 -8.28
CA PHE A 59 4.10 6.42 -7.92
C PHE A 59 3.80 4.92 -7.91
N VAL A 60 2.54 4.52 -8.11
CA VAL A 60 2.10 3.12 -8.00
C VAL A 60 2.26 2.38 -9.32
N GLY A 61 2.85 1.19 -9.27
CA GLY A 61 2.99 0.29 -10.42
C GLY A 61 2.09 -0.93 -10.35
N HIS A 62 1.51 -1.23 -9.18
CA HIS A 62 0.62 -2.37 -8.97
C HIS A 62 -0.25 -2.16 -7.73
N VAL A 63 -1.47 -2.70 -7.74
CA VAL A 63 -2.41 -2.64 -6.61
C VAL A 63 -2.80 -4.04 -6.19
N GLN A 64 -2.75 -4.29 -4.88
CA GLN A 64 -3.29 -5.48 -4.24
C GLN A 64 -4.43 -5.08 -3.32
N ILE A 65 -5.47 -5.92 -3.27
CA ILE A 65 -6.65 -5.68 -2.45
C ILE A 65 -6.95 -6.90 -1.57
N SER A 66 -7.31 -6.62 -0.32
CA SER A 66 -7.85 -7.60 0.62
C SER A 66 -8.62 -6.89 1.73
N GLN A 67 -9.46 -7.64 2.47
CA GLN A 67 -10.20 -7.07 3.59
C GLN A 67 -9.31 -6.80 4.80
N THR A 68 -9.60 -5.71 5.51
CA THR A 68 -9.03 -5.42 6.84
C THR A 68 -10.10 -5.74 7.91
N PRO A 69 -9.75 -6.35 9.06
CA PRO A 69 -8.41 -6.63 9.58
C PRO A 69 -7.86 -8.04 9.32
N LYS A 70 -8.66 -8.95 8.74
CA LYS A 70 -8.30 -10.38 8.66
C LYS A 70 -7.58 -10.81 7.39
N ARG A 71 -7.42 -9.92 6.40
CA ARG A 71 -6.85 -10.22 5.07
C ARG A 71 -7.66 -11.26 4.28
N ASN A 72 -8.97 -11.32 4.52
CA ASN A 72 -9.90 -12.17 3.80
C ASN A 72 -10.16 -11.63 2.37
N CYS A 73 -10.98 -12.36 1.62
CA CYS A 73 -11.51 -11.93 0.33
C CYS A 73 -12.03 -10.47 0.41
N PRO A 74 -11.66 -9.58 -0.55
CA PRO A 74 -12.05 -8.17 -0.53
C PRO A 74 -13.57 -7.94 -0.52
N MET A 75 -14.35 -8.92 -0.98
CA MET A 75 -15.81 -8.86 -1.07
C MET A 75 -16.54 -9.42 0.16
N SER A 76 -15.85 -9.78 1.26
CA SER A 76 -16.55 -10.26 2.46
C SER A 76 -17.23 -9.11 3.21
N ASP A 77 -18.44 -9.37 3.73
CA ASP A 77 -19.24 -8.38 4.46
C ASP A 77 -18.75 -8.15 5.90
N ASP A 78 -17.74 -8.91 6.37
CA ASP A 78 -17.22 -8.88 7.75
C ASP A 78 -16.00 -7.97 7.96
N GLY A 79 -15.64 -7.15 6.96
CA GLY A 79 -14.49 -6.25 7.02
C GLY A 79 -14.85 -4.77 6.99
N GLU A 80 -13.87 -3.90 7.24
CA GLU A 80 -14.07 -2.46 7.44
C GLU A 80 -13.92 -1.59 6.19
N VAL A 81 -13.41 -2.16 5.08
CA VAL A 81 -13.10 -1.40 3.85
C VAL A 81 -14.13 -1.73 2.76
N ASN A 82 -14.74 -0.71 2.15
CA ASN A 82 -15.59 -0.89 0.98
C ASN A 82 -14.74 -0.84 -0.30
N HIS A 83 -14.72 -1.93 -1.08
CA HIS A 83 -13.97 -2.08 -2.33
C HIS A 83 -14.84 -2.00 -3.60
N ARG A 84 -16.14 -1.67 -3.47
CA ARG A 84 -17.08 -1.57 -4.60
C ARG A 84 -17.06 -0.20 -5.28
#